data_AF-A0A7Y3DCM5-F1
#
_entry.id   AF-A0A7Y3DCM5-F1
#
_cell.length_a   1.000
_cell.length_b   1.000
_cell.length_c   1.000
_cell.angle_alpha   90.00
_cell.angle_beta   90.00
_cell.angle_gamma   90.00
#
_symmetry.space_group_name_H-M   'P 1'
#
loop_
_entity.id
_entity.type
_entity.pdbx_description
1 polymer ?
#
loop_
_entity_poly.entity_id
_entity_poly.type
_entity_poly.pdbx_seq_one_letter_code
_entity_poly.pdbx_strand_id
1 'polypeptide(L)'
;LLERPVQVARMVHAARDVPWGCELRSHFWMGLVESDLLGGWVQAAGNTRWLRKRAVSRAAAQALEAHCHEEMTTLAGFLPELHAREGGSSSPPPAR
;
A
#
# COMPACT_ATOMS: atom_id res chain seq x y z
N LEU A 1 8.05 8.25 24.55
CA LEU A 1 6.78 7.52 24.38
C LEU A 1 6.19 7.63 22.97
N LEU A 2 6.50 8.70 22.19
CA LEU A 2 6.05 8.88 20.79
C LEU A 2 7.04 8.39 19.70
N GLU A 3 8.20 7.83 20.08
CA GLU A 3 9.24 7.41 19.13
C GLU A 3 9.04 6.00 18.56
N ARG A 4 7.92 5.34 18.88
CA ARG A 4 7.63 3.99 18.39
C ARG A 4 6.50 4.04 17.36
N PRO A 5 6.65 3.34 16.21
CA PRO A 5 5.70 3.44 15.12
C PRO A 5 4.32 2.93 15.54
N VAL A 6 3.31 3.75 15.34
CA VAL A 6 1.91 3.32 15.39
C VAL A 6 1.46 3.07 13.96
N GLN A 7 1.04 1.84 13.69
CA GLN A 7 0.57 1.49 12.36
C GLN A 7 -0.91 1.84 12.24
N VAL A 8 -1.20 2.80 11.37
CA VAL A 8 -2.55 3.35 11.14
C VAL A 8 -3.24 2.76 9.91
N ALA A 9 -2.47 2.06 9.07
CA ALA A 9 -2.94 1.41 7.86
C ALA A 9 -2.04 0.23 7.48
N ARG A 10 -2.59 -0.66 6.65
CA ARG A 10 -1.84 -1.70 5.92
C ARG A 10 -2.07 -1.52 4.44
N MET A 11 -1.07 -1.83 3.63
CA MET A 11 -1.17 -1.80 2.17
C MET A 11 -0.51 -2.99 1.53
N VAL A 12 -1.01 -3.37 0.36
CA VAL A 12 -0.42 -4.40 -0.50
C VAL A 12 -0.47 -3.91 -1.94
N HIS A 13 0.66 -4.03 -2.64
CA HIS A 13 0.73 -3.96 -4.09
C HIS A 13 1.08 -5.35 -4.63
N ALA A 14 0.25 -5.87 -5.52
CA ALA A 14 0.48 -7.14 -6.19
C ALA A 14 0.67 -6.90 -7.69
N ALA A 15 1.87 -7.16 -8.18
CA ALA A 15 2.22 -7.09 -9.60
C ALA A 15 1.94 -8.45 -10.27
N ARG A 16 1.33 -8.42 -11.45
CA ARG A 16 1.05 -9.61 -12.26
C ARG A 16 1.44 -9.37 -13.71
N ASP A 17 2.23 -10.28 -14.25
CA ASP A 17 2.58 -10.24 -15.67
C ASP A 17 1.37 -10.55 -16.55
N VAL A 18 1.26 -9.81 -17.65
CA VAL A 18 0.27 -9.98 -18.71
C VAL A 18 0.99 -9.88 -20.07
N PRO A 19 0.42 -10.39 -21.18
CA PRO A 19 1.15 -10.45 -22.46
C PRO A 19 1.69 -9.11 -22.98
N TRP A 20 1.13 -7.99 -22.53
CA TRP A 20 1.52 -6.64 -22.92
C TRP A 20 2.26 -5.85 -21.82
N GLY A 21 2.65 -6.49 -20.71
CA GLY A 21 3.40 -5.83 -19.63
C GLY A 21 3.04 -6.38 -18.25
N CYS A 22 2.68 -5.48 -17.33
CA CYS A 22 2.37 -5.82 -15.95
C CYS A 22 1.14 -5.04 -15.46
N GLU A 23 0.29 -5.69 -14.68
CA GLU A 23 -0.81 -5.05 -13.95
C GLU A 23 -0.47 -4.97 -12.46
N LEU A 24 -0.67 -3.79 -11.86
CA LEU A 24 -0.51 -3.57 -10.42
C LEU A 24 -1.87 -3.48 -9.74
N ARG A 25 -2.12 -4.33 -8.75
CA ARG A 25 -3.33 -4.29 -7.90
C ARG A 25 -2.97 -3.77 -6.51
N SER A 26 -3.59 -2.65 -6.12
CA SER A 26 -3.32 -1.97 -4.85
C SER A 26 -4.49 -2.15 -3.89
N HIS A 27 -4.21 -2.59 -2.67
CA HIS A 27 -5.19 -2.70 -1.59
C HIS A 27 -4.73 -1.88 -0.39
N PHE A 28 -5.63 -1.04 0.13
CA PHE A 28 -5.40 -0.22 1.31
C PHE A 28 -6.43 -0.53 2.38
N TRP A 29 -5.96 -0.94 3.56
CA TRP A 29 -6.77 -1.12 4.76
C TRP A 29 -6.40 -0.02 5.76
N MET A 30 -7.22 1.01 5.84
CA MET A 30 -6.97 2.18 6.70
C MET A 30 -7.76 2.11 8.01
N GLY A 31 -7.33 2.92 8.98
CA GLY A 31 -8.00 3.05 10.27
C GLY A 31 -7.72 1.90 11.21
N LEU A 32 -6.69 1.11 10.91
CA LEU A 32 -6.14 0.13 11.83
C LEU A 32 -5.41 0.86 12.95
N VAL A 33 -5.37 0.31 14.14
CA VAL A 33 -4.53 0.80 15.24
C VAL A 33 -3.74 -0.40 15.75
N GLU A 34 -2.52 -0.55 15.26
CA GLU A 34 -1.61 -1.59 15.72
C GLU A 34 -0.38 -0.92 16.34
N SER A 35 -0.06 -1.32 17.58
CA SER A 35 1.09 -0.78 18.31
C SER A 35 1.53 -1.77 19.36
N ASP A 36 2.85 -2.01 19.43
CA ASP A 36 3.47 -2.87 20.45
C ASP A 36 3.36 -2.29 21.87
N LEU A 37 2.94 -1.02 22.00
CA LEU A 37 2.75 -0.33 23.28
C LEU A 37 1.33 -0.49 23.84
N LEU A 38 0.37 -0.85 23.00
CA LEU A 38 -1.03 -0.96 23.41
C LEU A 38 -1.31 -2.39 23.85
N GLY A 39 -1.83 -2.57 25.06
CA GLY A 39 -2.31 -3.88 25.51
C GLY A 39 -3.33 -4.45 24.53
N GLY A 40 -3.36 -5.78 24.38
CA GLY A 40 -4.21 -6.44 23.37
C GLY A 40 -5.69 -6.03 23.44
N TRP A 41 -6.20 -5.67 24.61
CA TRP A 41 -7.56 -5.16 24.80
C TRP A 41 -7.77 -3.76 24.18
N VAL A 42 -6.79 -2.86 24.26
CA VAL A 42 -6.87 -1.52 23.65
C VAL A 42 -6.83 -1.63 22.14
N GLN A 43 -5.98 -2.51 21.61
CA GLN A 43 -5.92 -2.79 20.18
C GLN A 43 -7.22 -3.42 19.69
N ALA A 44 -7.81 -4.36 20.43
CA ALA A 44 -9.09 -4.97 20.09
C ALA A 44 -10.23 -3.94 20.08
N ALA A 45 -10.29 -3.05 21.08
CA ALA A 45 -11.29 -1.99 21.15
C ALA A 45 -11.12 -0.95 20.04
N GLY A 46 -9.87 -0.51 19.79
CA GLY A 46 -9.53 0.45 18.74
C GLY A 46 -9.79 -0.06 17.33
N ASN A 47 -9.70 -1.39 17.12
CA ASN A 47 -9.95 -2.04 15.84
C ASN A 47 -11.38 -2.58 15.69
N THR A 48 -12.37 -2.09 16.43
CA THR A 48 -13.77 -2.42 16.11
C THR A 48 -14.20 -1.80 14.78
N ARG A 49 -15.06 -2.48 14.01
CA ARG A 49 -15.53 -2.00 12.69
C ARG A 49 -16.10 -0.58 12.73
N TRP A 50 -16.78 -0.23 13.82
CA TRP A 50 -17.34 1.10 14.01
C TRP A 50 -16.25 2.17 14.19
N LEU A 51 -15.27 1.94 15.07
CA LEU A 51 -14.16 2.89 15.29
C LEU A 51 -13.33 3.07 14.02
N ARG A 52 -12.97 1.98 13.32
CA ARG A 52 -12.19 2.06 12.07
C ARG A 52 -12.88 2.91 11.01
N LYS A 53 -14.21 2.77 10.86
CA LYS A 53 -15.02 3.56 9.93
C LYS A 53 -15.15 5.03 10.32
N ARG A 54 -14.98 5.37 11.60
CA ARG A 54 -14.97 6.77 12.08
C ARG A 54 -13.57 7.39 12.02
N ALA A 55 -12.53 6.58 12.23
CA ALA A 55 -11.15 7.03 12.22
C ALA A 55 -10.71 7.51 10.83
N VAL A 56 -11.30 6.95 9.76
CA VAL A 56 -10.98 7.31 8.39
C VAL A 56 -12.22 7.81 7.68
N SER A 57 -12.16 9.05 7.19
CA SER A 57 -13.23 9.60 6.38
C SER A 57 -13.25 8.95 5.00
N ARG A 58 -14.44 8.89 4.39
CA ARG A 58 -14.58 8.44 3.01
C ARG A 58 -13.74 9.29 2.04
N ALA A 59 -13.66 10.59 2.30
CA ALA A 59 -12.86 11.51 1.50
C ALA A 59 -11.36 11.18 1.56
N ALA A 60 -10.83 10.86 2.74
CA ALA A 60 -9.43 10.43 2.87
C ALA A 60 -9.18 9.11 2.12
N ALA A 61 -10.14 8.18 2.15
CA ALA A 61 -10.04 6.93 1.40
C ALA A 61 -9.98 7.16 -0.12
N GLN A 62 -10.85 8.02 -0.63
CA GLN A 62 -10.91 8.35 -2.05
C GLN A 62 -9.69 9.16 -2.49
N ALA A 63 -9.17 10.04 -1.63
CA ALA A 63 -7.94 10.77 -1.90
C ALA A 63 -6.74 9.83 -2.02
N LEU A 64 -6.63 8.82 -1.14
CA LEU A 64 -5.57 7.81 -1.24
C LEU A 64 -5.69 6.95 -2.50
N GLU A 65 -6.92 6.59 -2.88
CA GLU A 65 -7.18 5.88 -4.14
C GLU A 65 -6.71 6.71 -5.35
N ALA A 66 -7.12 7.97 -5.43
CA ALA A 66 -6.74 8.88 -6.51
C ALA A 66 -5.21 9.09 -6.55
N HIS A 67 -4.60 9.32 -5.40
CA HIS A 67 -3.16 9.48 -5.27
C HIS A 67 -2.40 8.23 -5.76
N CYS A 68 -2.79 7.04 -5.31
CA CYS A 68 -2.19 5.80 -5.78
C CYS A 68 -2.38 5.61 -7.28
N HIS A 69 -3.53 5.97 -7.83
CA HIS A 69 -3.76 5.89 -9.27
C HIS A 69 -2.82 6.83 -10.04
N GLU A 70 -2.76 8.11 -9.65
CA GLU A 70 -1.90 9.12 -10.26
C GLU A 70 -0.43 8.70 -10.25
N GLU A 71 0.09 8.29 -9.09
CA GLU A 71 1.49 7.92 -8.93
C GLU A 71 1.84 6.66 -9.73
N MET A 72 1.01 5.61 -9.65
CA MET A 72 1.31 4.34 -10.32
C MET A 72 1.16 4.44 -11.84
N THR A 73 0.18 5.22 -12.33
CA THR A 73 0.04 5.51 -13.76
C THR A 73 1.21 6.36 -14.26
N THR A 74 1.64 7.37 -13.49
CA THR A 74 2.81 8.19 -13.83
C THR A 74 4.07 7.34 -13.87
N LEU A 75 4.29 6.50 -12.86
CA LEU A 75 5.41 5.57 -12.80
C LEU A 75 5.42 4.61 -13.99
N ALA A 76 4.28 4.03 -14.36
CA ALA A 76 4.17 3.13 -15.51
C ALA A 76 4.62 3.77 -16.83
N GLY A 77 4.49 5.10 -16.95
CA GLY A 77 4.91 5.85 -18.14
C GLY A 77 6.41 5.89 -18.39
N PHE A 78 7.25 5.77 -17.35
CA PHE A 78 8.72 5.85 -17.50
C PHE A 78 9.49 4.71 -16.84
N LEU A 79 8.84 3.82 -16.10
CA LEU A 79 9.49 2.72 -15.38
C LEU A 79 10.31 1.79 -16.28
N PRO A 80 9.87 1.39 -17.50
CA PRO A 80 10.68 0.54 -18.36
C PRO A 80 11.99 1.21 -18.81
N GLU A 81 11.92 2.50 -19.17
CA GLU A 81 13.10 3.28 -19.59
C GLU A 81 14.07 3.47 -18.42
N LEU A 82 13.53 3.80 -17.24
CA LEU A 82 14.34 3.92 -16.03
C LEU A 82 15.02 2.59 -15.68
N HIS A 83 14.30 1.47 -15.76
CA HIS A 83 14.87 0.15 -15.52
C HIS A 83 15.95 -0.20 -16.57
N ALA A 84 15.76 0.14 -17.84
CA ALA A 84 16.77 -0.09 -18.87
C ALA A 84 18.06 0.73 -18.64
N ARG A 85 17.92 1.95 -18.12
CA ARG A 85 19.06 2.85 -17.83
C ARG A 85 19.82 2.47 -16.57
N GLU A 86 19.11 2.10 -15.50
CA GLU A 86 19.69 1.90 -14.16
C GLU A 86 19.83 0.42 -13.76
N GLY A 87 19.07 -0.48 -14.38
CA GLY A 87 18.89 -1.87 -13.98
C GLY A 87 20.02 -2.82 -14.36
N GLY A 88 21.27 -2.38 -14.32
CA GLY A 88 22.45 -3.18 -14.68
C GLY A 88 22.37 -4.63 -14.18
N SER A 89 22.28 -5.56 -15.15
CA SER A 89 22.31 -7.03 -14.97
C SER A 89 21.34 -7.63 -13.93
N SER A 90 20.03 -7.42 -14.05
CA SER A 90 19.07 -8.35 -13.44
C SER A 90 18.59 -9.38 -14.50
N SER A 91 18.90 -10.65 -14.27
CA SER A 91 18.41 -11.75 -15.11
C SER A 91 16.89 -11.86 -14.94
N PRO A 92 16.12 -12.11 -16.02
CA PRO A 92 14.67 -12.25 -15.90
C PRO A 92 14.32 -13.38 -14.92
N PRO A 93 13.27 -13.21 -14.07
CA PRO A 93 12.83 -14.27 -13.17
C PRO A 93 12.39 -15.51 -13.99
N PRO A 94 12.56 -16.73 -13.47
CA PRO A 94 12.19 -17.95 -14.19
C PRO A 94 10.69 -17.94 -14.52
N ALA A 95 10.34 -18.31 -15.75
CA ALA A 95 8.96 -18.52 -16.17
C ALA A 95 8.30 -19.56 -15.25
N ARG A 96 7.09 -19.25 -14.76
CA ARG A 96 6.27 -20.16 -13.95
C ARG A 96 5.53 -21.16 -14.83
#